data_AF-A0A6C8GM21-F1
#
_entry.id   AF-A0A6C8GM21-F1
#
_cell.length_a   1.000
_cell.length_b   1.000
_cell.length_c   1.000
_cell.angle_alpha   90.00
_cell.angle_beta   90.00
_cell.angle_gamma   90.00
#
_symmetry.space_group_name_H-M   'P 1'
#
loop_
_entity.id
_entity.type
_entity.pdbx_description
1 polymer ?
#
loop_
_entity_poly.entity_id
_entity_poly.type
_entity_poly.pdbx_seq_one_letter_code
_entity_poly.pdbx_strand_id
1 'polypeptide(L)'
;GAPNRYRFKVKEDDPKGLFLLMGAKMHWTSVVAGKGWGQAKPVERAFGVGGLEEYVDKHPALAGAYTGPNPQAKPDNYGDRAVDAELFLKTLAEGVAMFNARTGRETEMCGGKLSFDDVFEREYARTVVRKPTEEQKRMLLLPAEAVNVSRKGEFTLKVGGSLKGAKNVYYNMALMNAGVKKVVVRFDPQQLHSTVYCYTLDGRFICEAECLAPVAFNDAAAGREYRRRQKQLKSATKAAIKAQKQMDALEVAELLPQIAEPAAPESRVVGIFRPSGNTVQVKYQETDDEYETDRDEYLNHSLDILEQNRRKKAI
;
A
#
# COMPACT_ATOMS: atom_id res chain seq x y z
N GLY A 1 -7.18 -15.64 -10.65
CA GLY A 1 -6.24 -16.03 -9.56
C GLY A 1 -6.86 -15.71 -8.22
N ALA A 2 -6.34 -16.25 -7.11
CA ALA A 2 -6.91 -15.99 -5.79
C ALA A 2 -6.98 -14.46 -5.49
N PRO A 3 -8.11 -13.94 -4.98
CA PRO A 3 -8.31 -12.50 -4.79
C PRO A 3 -7.35 -11.92 -3.74
N ASN A 4 -6.82 -12.74 -2.83
CA ASN A 4 -5.91 -12.41 -1.74
C ASN A 4 -4.46 -12.86 -1.98
N ARG A 5 -4.05 -13.12 -3.23
CA ARG A 5 -2.68 -13.59 -3.56
C ARG A 5 -1.56 -12.64 -3.13
N TYR A 6 -1.88 -11.36 -2.92
CA TYR A 6 -0.96 -10.34 -2.40
C TYR A 6 -1.26 -9.94 -0.97
N ARG A 7 -1.97 -10.81 -0.23
CA ARG A 7 -2.57 -10.60 1.10
C ARG A 7 -3.72 -9.59 1.13
N PHE A 8 -3.57 -8.42 0.53
CA PHE A 8 -4.70 -7.52 0.29
C PHE A 8 -5.56 -8.03 -0.87
N LYS A 9 -6.84 -7.63 -0.88
CA LYS A 9 -7.80 -8.07 -1.90
C LYS A 9 -7.61 -7.25 -3.18
N VAL A 10 -7.53 -7.94 -4.31
CA VAL A 10 -7.56 -7.38 -5.66
C VAL A 10 -8.99 -7.45 -6.16
N LYS A 11 -9.50 -6.35 -6.73
CA LYS A 11 -10.83 -6.32 -7.34
C LYS A 11 -10.86 -7.26 -8.53
N GLU A 12 -11.99 -7.93 -8.73
CA GLU A 12 -12.24 -8.64 -9.97
C GLU A 12 -12.39 -7.63 -11.12
N ASP A 13 -11.72 -7.91 -12.23
CA ASP A 13 -11.81 -7.16 -13.48
C ASP A 13 -11.93 -8.11 -14.67
N ASP A 14 -12.14 -7.54 -15.86
CA ASP A 14 -12.15 -8.29 -17.12
C ASP A 14 -10.97 -7.88 -18.02
N PRO A 15 -9.84 -8.60 -17.94
CA PRO A 15 -8.71 -8.35 -18.83
C PRO A 15 -9.07 -8.47 -20.31
N LYS A 16 -10.02 -9.34 -20.68
CA LYS A 16 -10.39 -9.56 -22.09
C LYS A 16 -10.96 -8.30 -22.72
N GLY A 17 -11.84 -7.60 -22.01
CA GLY A 17 -12.37 -6.31 -22.42
C GLY A 17 -11.28 -5.24 -22.54
N LEU A 18 -10.27 -5.24 -21.66
CA LEU A 18 -9.15 -4.29 -21.75
C LEU A 18 -8.32 -4.48 -23.02
N PHE A 19 -8.03 -5.72 -23.44
CA PHE A 19 -7.34 -5.97 -24.71
C PHE A 19 -8.13 -5.43 -25.91
N LEU A 20 -9.46 -5.59 -25.91
CA LEU A 20 -10.31 -5.05 -26.97
C LEU A 20 -10.30 -3.52 -27.00
N LEU A 21 -10.34 -2.86 -25.84
CA LEU A 21 -10.25 -1.41 -25.70
C LEU A 21 -8.89 -0.85 -26.17
N MET A 22 -7.82 -1.64 -26.03
CA MET A 22 -6.50 -1.31 -26.58
C MET A 22 -6.43 -1.47 -28.12
N GLY A 23 -7.53 -1.90 -28.76
CA GLY A 23 -7.61 -2.13 -30.20
C GLY A 23 -7.02 -3.48 -30.63
N ALA A 24 -6.76 -4.40 -29.71
CA ALA A 24 -6.27 -5.74 -30.04
C ALA A 24 -7.42 -6.65 -30.47
N LYS A 25 -7.26 -7.30 -31.63
CA LYS A 25 -8.19 -8.33 -32.12
C LYS A 25 -7.78 -9.69 -31.57
N MET A 26 -8.56 -10.22 -30.64
CA MET A 26 -8.24 -11.47 -29.97
C MET A 26 -8.68 -12.69 -30.79
N HIS A 27 -7.79 -13.66 -30.89
CA HIS A 27 -8.02 -14.93 -31.59
C HIS A 27 -7.75 -16.09 -30.63
N TRP A 28 -8.65 -17.08 -30.61
CA TRP A 28 -8.56 -18.26 -29.73
C TRP A 28 -8.18 -19.54 -30.49
N THR A 29 -7.91 -19.42 -31.79
CA THR A 29 -7.49 -20.49 -32.69
C THR A 29 -6.05 -20.26 -33.14
N SER A 30 -5.41 -21.30 -33.68
CA SER A 30 -4.02 -21.22 -34.14
C SER A 30 -3.83 -20.43 -35.44
N VAL A 31 -4.93 -20.04 -36.11
CA VAL A 31 -4.94 -19.32 -37.39
C VAL A 31 -5.81 -18.07 -37.32
N VAL A 32 -5.46 -17.07 -38.14
CA VAL A 32 -6.25 -15.84 -38.32
C VAL A 32 -7.08 -15.95 -39.59
N ALA A 33 -8.40 -16.05 -39.43
CA ALA A 33 -9.33 -16.15 -40.53
C ALA A 33 -9.18 -14.97 -41.52
N GLY A 34 -9.16 -15.28 -42.81
CA GLY A 34 -9.14 -14.30 -43.89
C GLY A 34 -7.77 -13.66 -44.20
N LYS A 35 -6.67 -14.11 -43.58
CA LYS A 35 -5.34 -13.47 -43.77
C LYS A 35 -4.24 -14.35 -44.33
N GLY A 36 -4.40 -15.68 -44.34
CA GLY A 36 -3.39 -16.59 -44.90
C GLY A 36 -2.02 -16.56 -44.20
N TRP A 37 -1.93 -16.04 -42.97
CA TRP A 37 -0.67 -15.85 -42.24
C TRP A 37 -0.04 -17.13 -41.67
N GLY A 38 -0.63 -18.29 -41.93
CA GLY A 38 -0.18 -19.56 -41.34
C GLY A 38 -0.58 -19.72 -39.87
N GLN A 39 0.29 -20.38 -39.10
CA GLN A 39 0.03 -20.81 -37.71
C GLN A 39 0.68 -19.87 -36.69
N ALA A 40 0.06 -19.72 -35.52
CA ALA A 40 0.57 -18.89 -34.43
C ALA A 40 1.82 -19.45 -33.73
N LYS A 41 1.98 -20.79 -33.71
CA LYS A 41 3.14 -21.46 -33.10
C LYS A 41 4.09 -21.96 -34.19
N PRO A 42 5.42 -21.80 -34.03
CA PRO A 42 6.38 -22.36 -34.97
C PRO A 42 6.35 -23.88 -34.92
N VAL A 43 6.65 -24.52 -36.05
CA VAL A 43 6.76 -25.98 -36.15
C VAL A 43 8.02 -26.50 -35.44
N GLU A 44 9.10 -25.74 -35.51
CA GLU A 44 10.36 -26.05 -34.81
C GLU A 44 10.24 -25.63 -33.34
N ARG A 45 10.36 -26.60 -32.42
CA ARG A 45 10.27 -26.36 -30.97
C ARG A 45 11.32 -25.37 -30.51
N ALA A 46 12.53 -25.43 -31.08
CA ALA A 46 13.64 -24.55 -30.73
C ALA A 46 13.40 -23.06 -31.06
N PHE A 47 12.38 -22.74 -31.85
CA PHE A 47 11.99 -21.36 -32.16
C PHE A 47 10.83 -20.84 -31.30
N GLY A 48 10.16 -21.73 -30.54
CA GLY A 48 9.11 -21.36 -29.60
C GLY A 48 9.61 -21.28 -28.15
N VAL A 49 8.67 -21.20 -27.20
CA VAL A 49 8.96 -21.20 -25.76
C VAL A 49 9.77 -22.42 -25.33
N GLY A 50 9.60 -23.57 -25.99
CA GLY A 50 10.37 -24.78 -25.72
C GLY A 50 11.87 -24.64 -25.97
N GLY A 51 12.30 -23.69 -26.83
CA GLY A 51 13.71 -23.41 -27.06
C GLY A 51 14.39 -22.62 -25.93
N LEU A 52 13.62 -22.00 -25.02
CA LEU A 52 14.19 -21.29 -23.86
C LEU A 52 14.76 -22.24 -22.80
N GLU A 53 14.33 -23.51 -22.81
CA GLU A 53 14.78 -24.54 -21.86
C GLU A 53 16.32 -24.69 -21.85
N GLU A 54 16.97 -24.56 -23.00
CA GLU A 54 18.43 -24.66 -23.11
C GLU A 54 19.17 -23.45 -22.49
N TYR A 55 18.53 -22.29 -22.50
CA TYR A 55 19.14 -21.03 -22.03
C TYR A 55 18.80 -20.72 -20.58
N VAL A 56 17.68 -21.22 -20.09
CA VAL A 56 17.16 -20.95 -18.74
C VAL A 56 17.25 -22.21 -17.90
N ASP A 57 16.34 -23.17 -18.09
CA ASP A 57 16.21 -24.35 -17.22
C ASP A 57 17.50 -25.18 -17.13
N LYS A 58 18.25 -25.31 -18.24
CA LYS A 58 19.52 -26.03 -18.32
C LYS A 58 20.75 -25.14 -18.11
N HIS A 59 20.56 -23.88 -17.72
CA HIS A 59 21.67 -22.97 -17.48
C HIS A 59 22.56 -23.50 -16.33
N PRO A 60 23.91 -23.46 -16.45
CA PRO A 60 24.81 -24.03 -15.44
C PRO A 60 24.57 -23.51 -14.01
N ALA A 61 24.20 -22.22 -13.87
CA ALA A 61 23.89 -21.63 -12.57
C ALA A 61 22.66 -22.24 -11.87
N LEU A 62 21.77 -22.89 -12.63
CA LEU A 62 20.53 -23.48 -12.13
C LEU A 62 20.57 -25.01 -12.08
N ALA A 63 21.68 -25.63 -12.50
CA ALA A 63 21.82 -27.08 -12.59
C ALA A 63 21.51 -27.81 -11.28
N GLY A 64 21.79 -27.18 -10.13
CA GLY A 64 21.47 -27.73 -8.81
C GLY A 64 19.98 -27.78 -8.49
N ALA A 65 19.17 -26.87 -9.05
CA ALA A 65 17.73 -26.75 -8.84
C ALA A 65 16.91 -27.41 -9.95
N TYR A 66 17.52 -27.73 -11.09
CA TYR A 66 16.83 -28.33 -12.23
C TYR A 66 16.35 -29.74 -11.92
N THR A 67 15.06 -30.01 -12.16
CA THR A 67 14.43 -31.29 -11.83
C THR A 67 14.25 -32.23 -13.01
N GLY A 68 14.65 -31.80 -14.21
CA GLY A 68 14.35 -32.54 -15.42
C GLY A 68 12.89 -32.40 -15.89
N PRO A 69 12.57 -32.99 -17.05
CA PRO A 69 11.27 -32.85 -17.71
C PRO A 69 10.16 -33.72 -17.11
N ASN A 70 10.47 -34.61 -16.16
CA ASN A 70 9.53 -35.59 -15.63
C ASN A 70 8.98 -35.16 -14.25
N PRO A 71 7.70 -34.78 -14.14
CA PRO A 71 7.09 -34.37 -12.87
C PRO A 71 7.08 -35.44 -11.78
N GLN A 72 7.14 -36.73 -12.16
CA GLN A 72 7.08 -37.89 -11.26
C GLN A 72 8.46 -38.38 -10.82
N ALA A 73 9.53 -37.94 -11.50
CA ALA A 73 10.91 -38.34 -11.19
C ALA A 73 11.69 -37.14 -10.67
N LYS A 74 11.19 -36.53 -9.59
CA LYS A 74 11.90 -35.44 -8.92
C LYS A 74 13.17 -36.01 -8.28
N PRO A 75 14.34 -35.39 -8.50
CA PRO A 75 15.55 -35.77 -7.79
C PRO A 75 15.37 -35.70 -6.26
N ASP A 76 16.07 -36.56 -5.53
CA ASP A 76 15.98 -36.61 -4.05
C ASP A 76 16.40 -35.29 -3.37
N ASN A 77 17.15 -34.45 -4.07
CA ASN A 77 17.60 -33.13 -3.61
C ASN A 77 16.56 -32.00 -3.84
N TYR A 78 15.32 -32.35 -4.23
CA TYR A 78 14.25 -31.39 -4.48
C TYR A 78 13.87 -30.62 -3.21
N GLY A 79 14.16 -29.31 -3.19
CA GLY A 79 13.90 -28.42 -2.06
C GLY A 79 15.16 -27.96 -1.33
N ASP A 80 16.23 -28.77 -1.33
CA ASP A 80 17.49 -28.44 -0.66
C ASP A 80 18.40 -27.56 -1.51
N ARG A 81 18.26 -27.62 -2.83
CA ARG A 81 19.06 -26.85 -3.80
C ARG A 81 18.26 -25.76 -4.51
N ALA A 82 17.21 -25.26 -3.88
CA ALA A 82 16.42 -24.16 -4.45
C ALA A 82 17.32 -22.93 -4.67
N VAL A 83 17.32 -22.42 -5.90
CA VAL A 83 18.01 -21.18 -6.25
C VAL A 83 17.21 -19.98 -5.76
N ASP A 84 17.91 -18.88 -5.50
CA ASP A 84 17.27 -17.60 -5.19
C ASP A 84 16.45 -17.08 -6.38
N ALA A 85 15.30 -16.46 -6.09
CA ALA A 85 14.41 -15.94 -7.12
C ALA A 85 15.05 -14.83 -7.97
N GLU A 86 15.92 -14.00 -7.38
CA GLU A 86 16.66 -12.95 -8.09
C GLU A 86 17.63 -13.57 -9.10
N LEU A 87 18.35 -14.63 -8.69
CA LEU A 87 19.26 -15.36 -9.58
C LEU A 87 18.49 -16.02 -10.74
N PHE A 88 17.34 -16.63 -10.46
CA PHE A 88 16.49 -17.22 -11.50
C PHE A 88 15.98 -16.16 -12.48
N LEU A 89 15.46 -15.03 -12.00
CA LEU A 89 14.95 -13.94 -12.85
C LEU A 89 16.05 -13.31 -13.70
N LYS A 90 17.26 -13.16 -13.14
CA LYS A 90 18.44 -12.72 -13.89
C LYS A 90 18.78 -13.71 -15.01
N THR A 91 18.87 -15.00 -14.68
CA THR A 91 19.18 -16.06 -15.65
C THR A 91 18.12 -16.14 -16.75
N LEU A 92 16.84 -15.97 -16.39
CA LEU A 92 15.73 -15.92 -17.35
C LEU A 92 15.89 -14.73 -18.31
N ALA A 93 16.16 -13.53 -17.79
CA ALA A 93 16.35 -12.34 -18.61
C ALA A 93 17.54 -12.49 -19.58
N GLU A 94 18.67 -12.99 -19.09
CA GLU A 94 19.86 -13.29 -19.91
C GLU A 94 19.55 -14.37 -20.95
N GLY A 95 18.83 -15.43 -20.56
CA GLY A 95 18.46 -16.52 -21.46
C GLY A 95 17.55 -16.08 -22.60
N VAL A 96 16.57 -15.21 -22.32
CA VAL A 96 15.71 -14.61 -23.37
C VAL A 96 16.52 -13.71 -24.29
N ALA A 97 17.44 -12.90 -23.74
CA ALA A 97 18.31 -12.05 -24.56
C ALA A 97 19.22 -12.89 -25.49
N MET A 98 19.86 -13.93 -24.97
CA MET A 98 20.68 -14.85 -25.77
C MET A 98 19.86 -15.59 -26.83
N PHE A 99 18.63 -15.99 -26.49
CA PHE A 99 17.74 -16.66 -27.43
C PHE A 99 17.44 -15.76 -28.63
N ASN A 100 17.11 -14.49 -28.42
CA ASN A 100 16.79 -13.57 -29.50
C ASN A 100 18.03 -13.19 -30.33
N ALA A 101 19.19 -13.02 -29.68
CA ALA A 101 20.44 -12.62 -30.32
C ALA A 101 21.16 -13.77 -31.06
N ARG A 102 20.77 -15.04 -30.85
CA ARG A 102 21.37 -16.19 -31.55
C ARG A 102 21.18 -16.05 -33.06
N THR A 103 22.30 -15.93 -33.77
CA THR A 103 22.39 -15.91 -35.23
C THR A 103 22.27 -17.31 -35.84
N GLY A 104 22.27 -17.39 -37.18
CA GLY A 104 22.15 -18.66 -37.88
C GLY A 104 20.76 -19.30 -37.76
N ARG A 105 19.71 -18.49 -37.60
CA ARG A 105 18.34 -19.02 -37.47
C ARG A 105 17.84 -19.52 -38.83
N GLU A 106 17.44 -20.79 -38.85
CA GLU A 106 16.86 -21.46 -40.02
C GLU A 106 15.38 -21.10 -40.20
N THR A 107 15.12 -19.81 -40.35
CA THR A 107 13.80 -19.28 -40.72
C THR A 107 13.90 -18.54 -42.04
N GLU A 108 12.79 -18.41 -42.75
CA GLU A 108 12.73 -17.65 -44.01
C GLU A 108 13.28 -16.22 -43.83
N MET A 109 12.89 -15.54 -42.76
CA MET A 109 13.29 -14.15 -42.50
C MET A 109 14.78 -13.98 -42.20
N CYS A 110 15.36 -14.95 -41.49
CA CYS A 110 16.76 -14.91 -41.07
C CYS A 110 17.72 -15.53 -42.10
N GLY A 111 17.20 -16.37 -43.01
CA GLY A 111 17.95 -16.96 -44.12
C GLY A 111 19.16 -17.80 -43.68
N GLY A 112 19.11 -18.42 -42.50
CA GLY A 112 20.23 -19.20 -41.95
C GLY A 112 21.46 -18.37 -41.55
N LYS A 113 21.33 -17.04 -41.47
CA LYS A 113 22.45 -16.12 -41.19
C LYS A 113 22.17 -15.23 -39.99
N LEU A 114 21.02 -14.57 -40.00
CA LEU A 114 20.66 -13.55 -39.02
C LEU A 114 20.08 -14.14 -37.72
N SER A 115 19.96 -13.28 -36.70
CA SER A 115 19.25 -13.53 -35.46
C SER A 115 17.79 -13.07 -35.51
N PHE A 116 17.02 -13.32 -34.44
CA PHE A 116 15.66 -12.76 -34.33
C PHE A 116 15.68 -11.26 -34.08
N ASP A 117 16.66 -10.76 -33.32
CA ASP A 117 16.84 -9.32 -33.10
C ASP A 117 17.08 -8.57 -34.41
N ASP A 118 17.95 -9.10 -35.28
CA ASP A 118 18.29 -8.47 -36.57
C ASP A 118 17.05 -8.28 -37.46
N VAL A 119 16.23 -9.33 -37.58
CA VAL A 119 15.04 -9.29 -38.44
C VAL A 119 13.91 -8.51 -37.78
N PHE A 120 13.80 -8.54 -36.45
CA PHE A 120 12.81 -7.74 -35.73
C PHE A 120 13.09 -6.25 -35.89
N GLU A 121 14.32 -5.80 -35.67
CA GLU A 121 14.69 -4.38 -35.83
C GLU A 121 14.44 -3.90 -37.26
N ARG A 122 14.82 -4.73 -38.25
CA ARG A 122 14.62 -4.44 -39.69
C ARG A 122 13.14 -4.25 -40.05
N GLU A 123 12.26 -5.14 -39.59
CA GLU A 123 10.84 -5.08 -39.95
C GLU A 123 10.02 -4.15 -39.04
N TYR A 124 10.41 -4.01 -37.77
CA TYR A 124 9.75 -3.11 -36.82
C TYR A 124 9.89 -1.64 -37.26
N ALA A 125 11.07 -1.25 -37.79
CA ALA A 125 11.30 0.07 -38.36
C ALA A 125 10.36 0.42 -39.54
N ARG A 126 9.78 -0.60 -40.20
CA ARG A 126 8.84 -0.44 -41.32
C ARG A 126 7.38 -0.49 -40.89
N THR A 127 7.12 -0.73 -39.60
CA THR A 127 5.77 -0.86 -39.06
C THR A 127 5.30 0.44 -38.43
N VAL A 128 4.10 0.90 -38.79
CA VAL A 128 3.50 2.10 -38.19
C VAL A 128 2.83 1.73 -36.87
N VAL A 129 3.35 2.25 -35.75
CA VAL A 129 2.82 2.02 -34.40
C VAL A 129 2.46 3.32 -33.69
N ARG A 130 1.62 3.23 -32.67
CA ARG A 130 1.30 4.34 -31.76
C ARG A 130 1.73 3.98 -30.35
N LYS A 131 2.27 4.96 -29.61
CA LYS A 131 2.61 4.76 -28.20
C LYS A 131 1.34 4.87 -27.34
N PRO A 132 1.17 3.98 -26.34
CA PRO A 132 0.01 4.05 -25.46
C PRO A 132 0.09 5.29 -24.56
N THR A 133 -1.07 5.89 -24.26
CA THR A 133 -1.16 7.00 -23.31
C THR A 133 -0.89 6.53 -21.88
N GLU A 134 -0.60 7.47 -20.97
CA GLU A 134 -0.42 7.14 -19.55
C GLU A 134 -1.64 6.42 -18.97
N GLU A 135 -2.85 6.86 -19.32
CA GLU A 135 -4.07 6.25 -18.81
C GLU A 135 -4.25 4.81 -19.32
N GLN A 136 -3.93 4.57 -20.60
CA GLN A 136 -3.95 3.21 -21.16
C GLN A 136 -2.99 2.28 -20.42
N LYS A 137 -1.77 2.75 -20.10
CA LYS A 137 -0.80 1.98 -19.32
C LYS A 137 -1.31 1.70 -17.90
N ARG A 138 -1.87 2.70 -17.22
CA ARG A 138 -2.40 2.56 -15.85
C ARG A 138 -3.60 1.61 -15.80
N MET A 139 -4.47 1.63 -16.80
CA MET A 139 -5.65 0.76 -16.85
C MET A 139 -5.30 -0.73 -16.94
N LEU A 140 -4.10 -1.07 -17.41
CA LEU A 140 -3.58 -2.44 -17.43
C LEU A 140 -2.99 -2.91 -16.10
N LEU A 141 -2.77 -1.99 -15.14
CA LEU A 141 -2.29 -2.34 -13.80
C LEU A 141 -3.40 -2.98 -12.96
N LEU A 142 -3.02 -3.78 -11.96
CA LEU A 142 -3.99 -4.49 -11.14
C LEU A 142 -4.75 -3.53 -10.20
N PRO A 143 -6.09 -3.58 -10.14
CA PRO A 143 -6.87 -2.78 -9.22
C PRO A 143 -6.99 -3.46 -7.84
N ALA A 144 -6.51 -2.82 -6.78
CA ALA A 144 -6.78 -3.23 -5.40
C ALA A 144 -8.18 -2.81 -4.95
N GLU A 145 -8.74 -3.48 -3.94
CA GLU A 145 -9.93 -2.98 -3.24
C GLU A 145 -9.68 -1.60 -2.61
N ALA A 146 -10.75 -0.84 -2.42
CA ALA A 146 -10.65 0.52 -1.92
C ALA A 146 -10.08 0.56 -0.48
N VAL A 147 -9.05 1.39 -0.28
CA VAL A 147 -8.39 1.61 1.01
C VAL A 147 -8.73 2.96 1.58
N ASN A 148 -8.75 3.05 2.92
CA ASN A 148 -9.01 4.31 3.60
C ASN A 148 -7.77 5.21 3.54
N VAL A 149 -8.00 6.50 3.26
CA VAL A 149 -6.99 7.55 3.28
C VAL A 149 -7.10 8.30 4.61
N SER A 150 -5.97 8.51 5.27
CA SER A 150 -5.91 9.30 6.50
C SER A 150 -5.99 10.80 6.21
N ARG A 151 -6.29 11.62 7.23
CA ARG A 151 -6.29 13.10 7.11
C ARG A 151 -4.96 13.68 6.62
N LYS A 152 -3.87 12.93 6.76
CA LYS A 152 -2.52 13.33 6.30
C LYS A 152 -2.27 13.00 4.82
N GLY A 153 -3.23 12.41 4.10
CA GLY A 153 -3.02 11.96 2.72
C GLY A 153 -2.24 10.64 2.60
N GLU A 154 -2.16 9.86 3.68
CA GLU A 154 -1.48 8.55 3.68
C GLU A 154 -2.47 7.38 3.66
N PHE A 155 -2.12 6.29 2.99
CA PHE A 155 -2.81 5.00 3.08
C PHE A 155 -1.82 3.83 3.17
N THR A 156 -2.30 2.64 3.50
CA THR A 156 -1.45 1.47 3.74
C THR A 156 -1.92 0.26 2.95
N LEU A 157 -0.98 -0.46 2.31
CA LEU A 157 -1.20 -1.80 1.76
C LEU A 157 -0.41 -2.83 2.57
N LYS A 158 -1.10 -3.88 3.02
CA LYS A 158 -0.49 -5.04 3.68
C LYS A 158 -0.10 -6.06 2.62
N VAL A 159 1.14 -6.01 2.18
CA VAL A 159 1.73 -6.91 1.17
C VAL A 159 2.05 -8.26 1.81
N GLY A 160 1.85 -9.35 1.06
CA GLY A 160 2.19 -10.71 1.46
C GLY A 160 1.74 -11.72 0.40
N GLY A 161 1.54 -12.98 0.80
CA GLY A 161 1.17 -14.05 -0.14
C GLY A 161 2.36 -14.45 -1.00
N SER A 162 2.28 -14.27 -2.31
CA SER A 162 3.41 -14.57 -3.22
C SER A 162 4.51 -13.50 -3.19
N LEU A 163 4.27 -12.36 -2.54
CA LEU A 163 5.25 -11.28 -2.37
C LEU A 163 5.83 -11.29 -0.95
N LYS A 164 7.03 -10.73 -0.80
CA LYS A 164 7.66 -10.54 0.50
C LYS A 164 6.73 -9.74 1.43
N GLY A 165 6.47 -10.29 2.62
CA GLY A 165 5.55 -9.69 3.57
C GLY A 165 6.01 -8.31 4.03
N ALA A 166 5.22 -7.28 3.74
CA ALA A 166 5.53 -5.90 4.09
C ALA A 166 4.27 -5.09 4.41
N LYS A 167 4.46 -3.95 5.08
CA LYS A 167 3.38 -2.99 5.37
C LYS A 167 3.78 -1.66 4.73
N ASN A 168 3.44 -1.50 3.46
CA ASN A 168 3.82 -0.34 2.68
C ASN A 168 2.87 0.81 2.98
N VAL A 169 3.42 1.99 3.26
CA VAL A 169 2.68 3.21 3.52
C VAL A 169 2.97 4.16 2.38
N TYR A 170 1.92 4.58 1.69
CA TYR A 170 2.01 5.50 0.56
C TYR A 170 1.49 6.87 0.93
N TYR A 171 2.02 7.87 0.26
CA TYR A 171 1.69 9.26 0.51
C TYR A 171 1.65 10.06 -0.79
N ASN A 172 0.70 10.98 -0.86
CA ASN A 172 0.75 12.11 -1.78
C ASN A 172 -0.02 13.29 -1.18
N MET A 173 0.49 14.51 -1.36
CA MET A 173 -0.15 15.74 -0.88
C MET A 173 -1.55 15.96 -1.49
N ALA A 174 -1.78 15.57 -2.76
CA ALA A 174 -3.08 15.70 -3.42
C ALA A 174 -4.20 14.91 -2.72
N LEU A 175 -3.87 13.78 -2.07
CA LEU A 175 -4.85 12.97 -1.32
C LEU A 175 -5.36 13.67 -0.07
N MET A 176 -4.54 14.54 0.55
CA MET A 176 -4.93 15.34 1.70
C MET A 176 -5.91 16.45 1.28
N ASN A 177 -5.64 17.11 0.15
CA ASN A 177 -6.42 18.26 -0.32
C ASN A 177 -7.73 17.86 -1.03
N ALA A 178 -7.80 16.65 -1.60
CA ALA A 178 -8.96 16.18 -2.35
C ALA A 178 -10.17 15.79 -1.49
N GLY A 179 -10.05 15.77 -0.16
CA GLY A 179 -11.17 15.41 0.73
C GLY A 179 -11.65 13.95 0.59
N VAL A 180 -10.83 13.07 0.04
CA VAL A 180 -11.18 11.67 -0.23
C VAL A 180 -11.07 10.80 1.03
N LYS A 181 -12.12 10.03 1.33
CA LYS A 181 -12.10 9.06 2.45
C LYS A 181 -11.54 7.69 2.04
N LYS A 182 -11.83 7.28 0.80
CA LYS A 182 -11.42 6.00 0.22
C LYS A 182 -10.88 6.20 -1.17
N VAL A 183 -9.88 5.39 -1.52
CA VAL A 183 -9.19 5.44 -2.82
C VAL A 183 -9.01 4.02 -3.35
N VAL A 184 -9.17 3.83 -4.65
CA VAL A 184 -8.81 2.61 -5.37
C VAL A 184 -7.36 2.74 -5.81
N VAL A 185 -6.55 1.71 -5.57
CA VAL A 185 -5.13 1.74 -5.90
C VAL A 185 -4.88 0.82 -7.08
N ARG A 186 -4.27 1.33 -8.15
CA ARG A 186 -3.73 0.53 -9.24
C ARG A 186 -2.23 0.36 -9.06
N PHE A 187 -1.75 -0.87 -9.19
CA PHE A 187 -0.35 -1.20 -8.90
C PHE A 187 0.20 -2.28 -9.83
N ASP A 188 1.51 -2.25 -10.01
CA ASP A 188 2.31 -3.37 -10.51
C ASP A 188 2.93 -4.09 -9.29
N PRO A 189 2.76 -5.42 -9.13
CA PRO A 189 3.44 -6.19 -8.09
C PRO A 189 4.96 -5.94 -8.00
N GLN A 190 5.65 -5.69 -9.12
CA GLN A 190 7.09 -5.41 -9.14
C GLN A 190 7.42 -4.01 -8.61
N GLN A 191 6.55 -3.02 -8.87
CA GLN A 191 6.74 -1.61 -8.45
C GLN A 191 6.02 -1.26 -7.15
N LEU A 192 5.52 -2.25 -6.41
CA LEU A 192 4.79 -2.01 -5.16
C LEU A 192 5.68 -1.42 -4.05
N HIS A 193 7.01 -1.47 -4.20
CA HIS A 193 7.95 -0.85 -3.27
C HIS A 193 8.20 0.63 -3.57
N SER A 194 7.80 1.13 -4.74
CA SER A 194 8.03 2.48 -5.23
C SER A 194 6.72 3.25 -5.36
N THR A 195 6.01 3.09 -6.49
CA THR A 195 4.92 3.98 -6.92
C THR A 195 3.64 3.21 -7.20
N VAL A 196 2.52 3.80 -6.79
CA VAL A 196 1.17 3.31 -7.10
C VAL A 196 0.28 4.44 -7.60
N TYR A 197 -0.82 4.11 -8.26
CA TYR A 197 -1.73 5.09 -8.85
C TYR A 197 -3.07 5.11 -8.12
N CYS A 198 -3.51 6.30 -7.72
CA CYS A 198 -4.69 6.52 -6.91
C CYS A 198 -5.86 6.99 -7.76
N TYR A 199 -7.01 6.33 -7.57
CA TYR A 199 -8.26 6.60 -8.27
C TYR A 199 -9.41 6.80 -7.28
N THR A 200 -10.39 7.63 -7.65
CA THR A 200 -11.66 7.70 -6.94
C THR A 200 -12.44 6.39 -7.07
N LEU A 201 -13.49 6.21 -6.26
CA LEU A 201 -14.38 5.06 -6.40
C LEU A 201 -15.08 5.02 -7.77
N ASP A 202 -15.30 6.18 -8.37
CA ASP A 202 -15.89 6.34 -9.72
C ASP A 202 -14.89 6.08 -10.85
N GLY A 203 -13.62 5.79 -10.54
CA GLY A 203 -12.58 5.51 -11.54
C GLY A 203 -11.89 6.74 -12.13
N ARG A 204 -11.99 7.92 -11.51
CA ARG A 204 -11.24 9.12 -11.92
C ARG A 204 -9.84 9.09 -11.32
N PHE A 205 -8.81 9.32 -12.14
CA PHE A 205 -7.43 9.43 -11.68
C PHE A 205 -7.26 10.65 -10.75
N ILE A 206 -6.57 10.47 -9.63
CA ILE A 206 -6.27 11.53 -8.65
C ILE A 206 -4.80 11.93 -8.75
N CYS A 207 -3.92 11.00 -8.44
CA CYS A 207 -2.47 11.22 -8.38
C CYS A 207 -1.72 9.90 -8.34
N GLU A 208 -0.40 9.96 -8.50
CA GLU A 208 0.51 8.87 -8.12
C GLU A 208 0.91 9.03 -6.65
N ALA A 209 1.14 7.93 -5.93
CA ALA A 209 1.54 7.95 -4.53
C ALA A 209 2.81 7.13 -4.34
N GLU A 210 3.77 7.72 -3.64
CA GLU A 210 5.07 7.12 -3.39
C GLU A 210 5.07 6.39 -2.04
N CYS A 211 5.83 5.30 -1.96
CA CYS A 211 6.03 4.55 -0.73
C CYS A 211 7.02 5.29 0.18
N LEU A 212 6.55 5.80 1.32
CA LEU A 212 7.37 6.55 2.29
C LEU A 212 8.38 5.68 3.04
N ALA A 213 8.03 4.41 3.24
CA ALA A 213 8.87 3.45 3.93
C ALA A 213 8.95 2.22 3.04
N PRO A 214 9.78 2.25 1.98
CA PRO A 214 10.08 1.05 1.24
C PRO A 214 10.76 0.12 2.24
N VAL A 215 10.04 -0.89 2.72
CA VAL A 215 10.73 -2.09 3.20
C VAL A 215 11.23 -2.73 1.92
N ALA A 216 12.36 -2.20 1.44
CA ALA A 216 12.99 -2.64 0.22
C ALA A 216 13.21 -4.14 0.31
N PHE A 217 13.30 -4.73 -0.87
CA PHE A 217 13.45 -6.14 -1.16
C PHE A 217 14.39 -6.90 -0.20
N ASN A 218 15.33 -6.27 0.53
CA ASN A 218 16.22 -6.94 1.49
C ASN A 218 16.45 -6.34 2.90
N ASP A 219 15.74 -5.31 3.38
CA ASP A 219 16.17 -4.67 4.64
C ASP A 219 15.15 -4.68 5.81
N ALA A 220 15.07 -5.83 6.48
CA ALA A 220 14.39 -5.95 7.77
C ALA A 220 15.16 -5.26 8.93
N ALA A 221 16.42 -4.87 8.73
CA ALA A 221 17.22 -4.13 9.71
C ALA A 221 16.90 -2.63 9.65
N ALA A 222 16.84 -2.02 8.46
CA ALA A 222 16.45 -0.61 8.27
C ALA A 222 15.04 -0.31 8.81
N GLY A 223 14.08 -1.23 8.63
CA GLY A 223 12.74 -1.09 9.21
C GLY A 223 12.72 -1.08 10.75
N ARG A 224 13.63 -1.84 11.39
CA ARG A 224 13.81 -1.85 12.85
C ARG A 224 14.54 -0.59 13.33
N GLU A 225 15.57 -0.15 12.62
CA GLU A 225 16.28 1.09 12.93
C GLU A 225 15.40 2.32 12.80
N TYR A 226 14.60 2.42 11.73
CA TYR A 226 13.68 3.54 11.54
C TYR A 226 12.64 3.62 12.68
N ARG A 227 12.10 2.48 13.11
CA ARG A 227 11.20 2.42 14.29
C ARG A 227 11.93 2.80 15.58
N ARG A 228 13.20 2.42 15.74
CA ARG A 228 14.03 2.81 16.89
C ARG A 228 14.27 4.32 16.92
N ARG A 229 14.63 4.92 15.77
CA ARG A 229 14.82 6.37 15.59
C ARG A 229 13.53 7.14 15.84
N GLN A 230 12.40 6.68 15.31
CA GLN A 230 11.06 7.25 15.58
C GLN A 230 10.67 7.19 17.07
N LYS A 231 10.98 6.08 17.76
CA LYS A 231 10.73 5.94 19.20
C LYS A 231 11.61 6.92 20.01
N GLN A 232 12.87 7.05 19.64
CA GLN A 232 13.81 7.99 20.26
C GLN A 232 13.40 9.45 20.05
N LEU A 233 12.97 9.82 18.83
CA LEU A 233 12.44 11.15 18.55
C LEU A 233 11.19 11.45 19.39
N LYS A 234 10.23 10.52 19.46
CA LYS A 234 9.02 10.70 20.29
C LYS A 234 9.32 10.81 21.78
N SER A 235 10.31 10.09 22.30
CA SER A 235 10.73 10.25 23.70
C SER A 235 11.42 11.59 23.93
N ALA A 236 12.28 12.02 23.00
CA ALA A 236 12.99 13.29 23.08
C ALA A 236 12.02 14.48 23.01
N THR A 237 11.03 14.45 22.10
CA THR A 237 10.02 15.51 22.01
C THR A 237 9.11 15.55 23.24
N LYS A 238 8.73 14.41 23.80
CA LYS A 238 7.98 14.37 25.08
C LYS A 238 8.79 14.95 26.23
N ALA A 239 10.10 14.67 26.30
CA ALA A 239 10.98 15.24 27.31
C ALA A 239 11.13 16.76 27.13
N ALA A 240 11.30 17.23 25.89
CA ALA A 240 11.36 18.65 25.56
C ALA A 240 10.06 19.39 25.92
N ILE A 241 8.90 18.84 25.59
CA ILE A 241 7.58 19.41 25.97
C ILE A 241 7.44 19.47 27.50
N LYS A 242 7.92 18.46 28.23
CA LYS A 242 7.87 18.47 29.69
C LYS A 242 8.77 19.55 30.29
N ALA A 243 9.97 19.74 29.74
CA ALA A 243 10.90 20.79 30.15
C ALA A 243 10.37 22.19 29.82
N GLN A 244 9.83 22.39 28.61
CA GLN A 244 9.16 23.63 28.23
C GLN A 244 8.00 23.95 29.15
N LYS A 245 7.11 23.00 29.44
CA LYS A 245 6.01 23.23 30.39
C LYS A 245 6.46 23.65 31.79
N GLN A 246 7.64 23.20 32.23
CA GLN A 246 8.18 23.59 33.54
C GLN A 246 8.76 25.01 33.52
N MET A 247 9.45 25.38 32.43
CA MET A 247 9.95 26.74 32.23
C MET A 247 8.81 27.73 31.98
N ASP A 248 7.88 27.39 31.07
CA ASP A 248 6.70 28.20 30.74
C ASP A 248 5.84 28.43 31.99
N ALA A 249 5.70 27.46 32.90
CA ALA A 249 4.93 27.65 34.14
C ALA A 249 5.59 28.65 35.11
N LEU A 250 6.92 28.74 35.11
CA LEU A 250 7.67 29.70 35.92
C LEU A 250 7.68 31.09 35.27
N GLU A 251 7.87 31.16 33.95
CA GLU A 251 7.84 32.40 33.18
C GLU A 251 6.43 33.02 33.13
N VAL A 252 5.38 32.20 33.00
CA VAL A 252 3.98 32.67 33.08
C VAL A 252 3.63 33.15 34.48
N ALA A 253 4.21 32.57 35.54
CA ALA A 253 4.00 33.05 36.91
C ALA A 253 4.64 34.43 37.15
N GLU A 254 5.78 34.73 36.50
CA GLU A 254 6.40 36.06 36.57
C GLU A 254 5.71 37.11 35.68
N LEU A 255 5.08 36.70 34.58
CA LEU A 255 4.32 37.61 33.71
C LEU A 255 2.91 37.94 34.21
N LEU A 256 2.39 37.17 35.18
CA LEU A 256 1.13 37.50 35.83
C LEU A 256 1.33 38.73 36.73
N PRO A 257 0.58 39.83 36.50
CA PRO A 257 0.68 41.00 37.37
C PRO A 257 0.30 40.59 38.79
N GLN A 258 1.18 40.87 39.76
CA GLN A 258 0.86 40.74 41.17
C GLN A 258 -0.27 41.74 41.48
N ILE A 259 -1.49 41.23 41.57
CA ILE A 259 -2.63 42.01 42.03
C ILE A 259 -2.35 42.33 43.50
N ALA A 260 -2.10 43.61 43.80
CA ALA A 260 -1.98 44.09 45.17
C ALA A 260 -3.26 43.72 45.93
N GLU A 261 -3.10 43.21 47.16
CA GLU A 261 -4.22 42.87 48.04
C GLU A 261 -5.21 44.05 48.09
N PRO A 262 -6.50 43.83 47.79
CA PRO A 262 -7.46 44.91 47.84
C PRO A 262 -7.52 45.44 49.27
N ALA A 263 -7.37 46.75 49.42
CA ALA A 263 -7.45 47.42 50.72
C ALA A 263 -8.76 47.02 51.42
N ALA A 264 -8.64 46.64 52.70
CA ALA A 264 -9.78 46.22 53.51
C ALA A 264 -10.91 47.28 53.42
N PRO A 265 -12.16 46.87 53.15
CA PRO A 265 -13.24 47.83 53.00
C PRO A 265 -13.43 48.62 54.30
N GLU A 266 -13.45 49.96 54.19
CA GLU A 266 -13.75 50.83 55.31
C GLU A 266 -15.14 50.48 55.87
N SER A 267 -15.18 50.24 57.18
CA SER A 267 -16.39 49.90 57.92
C SER A 267 -17.34 51.10 57.98
N ARG A 268 -18.15 51.26 56.94
CA ARG A 268 -19.29 52.19 56.98
C ARG A 268 -20.39 51.57 57.83
N VAL A 269 -20.57 52.08 59.04
CA VAL A 269 -21.69 51.73 59.91
C VAL A 269 -22.99 52.07 59.18
N VAL A 270 -23.75 51.05 58.80
CA VAL A 270 -25.12 51.19 58.28
C VAL A 270 -26.08 51.07 59.46
N GLY A 271 -26.92 52.09 59.65
CA GLY A 271 -27.93 52.12 60.70
C GLY A 271 -28.95 50.98 60.57
N ILE A 272 -29.41 50.50 61.73
CA ILE A 272 -30.35 49.38 61.86
C ILE A 272 -31.65 49.69 61.12
N PHE A 273 -31.93 48.94 60.05
CA PHE A 273 -33.22 48.93 59.38
C PHE A 273 -34.23 48.15 60.24
N ARG A 274 -35.29 48.82 60.70
CA ARG A 274 -36.43 48.19 61.40
C ARG A 274 -37.60 48.04 60.43
N PRO A 275 -37.91 46.84 59.91
CA PRO A 275 -39.12 46.64 59.12
C PRO A 275 -40.34 46.58 60.03
N SER A 276 -41.31 47.48 59.81
CA SER A 276 -42.66 47.38 60.37
C SER A 276 -43.58 46.62 59.41
N GLY A 277 -44.07 45.45 59.85
CA GLY A 277 -45.31 44.82 59.39
C GLY A 277 -45.33 44.25 57.96
N ASN A 278 -45.26 42.93 57.80
CA ASN A 278 -46.40 42.00 57.72
C ASN A 278 -45.82 40.60 57.48
N THR A 279 -46.23 39.61 58.26
CA THR A 279 -45.73 38.23 58.15
C THR A 279 -46.23 37.57 56.87
N VAL A 280 -45.38 37.51 55.84
CA VAL A 280 -45.55 36.58 54.73
C VAL A 280 -44.72 35.34 55.06
N GLN A 281 -45.39 34.19 55.23
CA GLN A 281 -44.73 32.90 55.32
C GLN A 281 -43.97 32.64 54.01
N VAL A 282 -42.64 32.56 54.08
CA VAL A 282 -41.85 31.93 53.03
C VAL A 282 -42.09 30.44 53.16
N LYS A 283 -42.87 29.87 52.23
CA LYS A 283 -42.81 28.43 51.97
C LYS A 283 -41.43 28.13 51.44
N TYR A 284 -40.64 27.38 52.20
CA TYR A 284 -39.52 26.65 51.64
C TYR A 284 -40.12 25.65 50.66
N GLN A 285 -39.96 25.92 49.38
CA GLN A 285 -40.08 24.88 48.37
C GLN A 285 -38.77 24.09 48.49
N GLU A 286 -38.85 22.91 49.10
CA GLU A 286 -37.80 21.90 48.96
C GLU A 286 -37.64 21.68 47.46
N THR A 287 -36.53 22.19 46.92
CA THR A 287 -36.03 21.67 45.65
C THR A 287 -35.52 20.28 45.98
N ASP A 288 -36.28 19.27 45.57
CA ASP A 288 -35.74 17.93 45.37
C ASP A 288 -34.56 18.09 44.42
N ASP A 289 -33.35 18.14 44.98
CA ASP A 289 -32.14 17.84 44.24
C ASP A 289 -32.18 16.34 43.95
N GLU A 290 -32.95 15.95 42.93
CA GLU A 290 -32.71 14.70 42.21
C GLU A 290 -31.29 14.82 41.62
N TYR A 291 -30.32 14.33 42.38
CA TYR A 291 -29.01 13.98 41.84
C TYR A 291 -29.23 13.05 40.65
N GLU A 292 -28.95 13.54 39.44
CA GLU A 292 -29.02 12.78 38.19
C GLU A 292 -28.29 11.44 38.32
N THR A 293 -29.07 10.36 38.46
CA THR A 293 -28.63 8.96 38.44
C THR A 293 -28.03 8.56 37.07
N ASP A 294 -28.17 9.40 36.04
CA ASP A 294 -27.72 9.11 34.67
C ASP A 294 -26.20 9.18 34.47
N ARG A 295 -25.47 9.93 35.32
CA ARG A 295 -24.00 10.05 35.18
C ARG A 295 -23.25 8.84 35.72
N ASP A 296 -23.80 8.17 36.73
CA ASP A 296 -23.17 7.00 37.33
C ASP A 296 -23.42 5.73 36.49
N GLU A 297 -24.54 5.61 35.78
CA GLU A 297 -24.79 4.50 34.86
C GLU A 297 -23.82 4.49 33.67
N TYR A 298 -23.50 5.64 33.09
CA TYR A 298 -22.54 5.75 31.98
C TYR A 298 -21.11 5.40 32.39
N LEU A 299 -20.70 5.82 33.59
CA LEU A 299 -19.39 5.51 34.16
C LEU A 299 -19.28 4.01 34.45
N ASN A 300 -20.31 3.42 35.06
CA ASN A 300 -20.35 1.99 35.36
C ASN A 300 -20.37 1.13 34.08
N HIS A 301 -21.14 1.52 33.05
CA HIS A 301 -21.14 0.82 31.76
C HIS A 301 -19.78 0.90 31.05
N SER A 302 -19.06 2.02 31.17
CA SER A 302 -17.73 2.18 30.55
C SER A 302 -16.65 1.31 31.22
N LEU A 303 -16.75 1.11 32.54
CA LEU A 303 -15.84 0.26 33.31
C LEU A 303 -16.08 -1.23 33.01
N ASP A 304 -17.33 -1.63 32.84
CA ASP A 304 -17.70 -3.02 32.54
C ASP A 304 -17.23 -3.46 31.13
N ILE A 305 -17.30 -2.55 30.15
CA ILE A 305 -16.73 -2.77 28.80
C ILE A 305 -15.20 -2.92 28.86
N LEU A 306 -14.51 -2.17 29.73
CA LEU A 306 -13.05 -2.24 29.87
C LEU A 306 -12.61 -3.56 30.52
N GLU A 307 -13.36 -4.07 31.50
CA GLU A 307 -13.08 -5.37 32.11
C GLU A 307 -13.33 -6.54 31.16
N GLN A 308 -14.43 -6.52 30.39
CA GLN A 308 -14.69 -7.54 29.37
C GLN A 308 -13.61 -7.57 28.28
N ASN A 309 -13.09 -6.41 27.88
CA ASN A 309 -11.99 -6.31 26.91
C ASN A 309 -10.63 -6.75 27.47
N ARG A 310 -10.41 -6.60 28.79
CA ARG A 310 -9.23 -7.15 29.47
C ARG A 310 -9.28 -8.68 29.54
N ARG A 311 -10.44 -9.26 29.86
CA ARG A 311 -10.62 -10.72 29.91
C ARG A 311 -10.50 -11.37 28.53
N LYS A 312 -10.99 -10.74 27.46
CA LYS A 312 -10.84 -11.21 26.07
C LYS A 312 -9.41 -11.12 25.50
N LYS A 313 -8.50 -10.37 26.15
CA LYS A 313 -7.08 -10.29 25.78
C LYS A 313 -6.18 -11.24 26.59
N ALA A 314 -6.74 -11.91 27.60
CA ALA A 314 -6.04 -12.85 28.48
C ALA A 314 -6.29 -14.32 28.10
N ILE A 315 -7.03 -14.56 27.02
CA ILE A 315 -7.18 -15.85 26.32
C ILE A 315 -6.53 -15.69 24.95
#